data_AF-A0A168JP86-F1
#
_entry.id   AF-A0A168JP86-F1
#
_cell.length_a   1.000
_cell.length_b   1.000
_cell.length_c   1.000
_cell.angle_alpha   90.00
_cell.angle_beta   90.00
_cell.angle_gamma   90.00
#
_symmetry.space_group_name_H-M   'P 1'
#
loop_
_entity.id
_entity.type
_entity.pdbx_description
1 polymer ?
#
loop_
_entity_poly.entity_id
_entity_poly.type
_entity_poly.pdbx_seq_one_letter_code
_entity_poly.pdbx_strand_id
1 'polypeptide(L)' 'MSYEEIYKLHFHLLKIYEENEKHSSPYQSEIDNFKRQLNLFSGDIVQRIFVMNQLIKIYEKSRESKIKWCSDLYFKI' A
#
# COMPACT_ATOMS: atom_id res chain seq x y z
N MET A 1 19.19 8.99 5.60
CA MET A 1 17.86 8.64 6.13
C MET A 1 18.03 7.42 7.03
N SER A 2 17.70 7.55 8.30
CA SER A 2 17.68 6.47 9.28
C SER A 2 16.49 5.53 9.02
N TYR A 3 16.55 4.31 9.55
CA TYR A 3 15.41 3.39 9.50
C TYR A 3 14.15 3.98 10.15
N GLU A 4 14.31 4.80 11.18
CA GLU A 4 13.21 5.49 11.85
C GLU A 4 12.49 6.49 10.93
N GLU A 5 13.26 7.28 10.18
CA GLU A 5 12.71 8.22 9.19
C GLU A 5 12.00 7.47 8.06
N ILE A 6 12.59 6.38 7.57
CA ILE A 6 12.00 5.54 6.52
C ILE A 6 10.70 4.91 7.01
N TYR A 7 10.68 4.38 8.25
CA TYR A 7 9.50 3.82 8.88
C TYR A 7 8.38 4.85 8.97
N LYS A 8 8.65 6.05 9.48
CA LYS A 8 7.67 7.14 9.59
C LYS A 8 7.11 7.55 8.24
N LEU A 9 7.96 7.60 7.22
CA LEU A 9 7.54 7.90 5.85
C LEU A 9 6.59 6.82 5.32
N HIS A 10 6.97 5.55 5.43
CA HIS A 10 6.15 4.43 4.96
C HIS A 10 4.83 4.35 5.70
N PHE A 11 4.84 4.58 7.01
CA PHE A 11 3.64 4.61 7.83
C PHE A 11 2.66 5.71 7.38
N HIS A 12 3.14 6.94 7.19
CA HIS A 12 2.29 8.03 6.69
C HIS A 12 1.74 7.75 5.29
N LEU A 13 2.58 7.25 4.39
CA LEU A 13 2.15 6.93 3.03
C LEU A 13 1.07 5.82 3.03
N LEU A 14 1.27 4.77 3.82
CA LEU A 14 0.31 3.69 3.97
C LEU A 14 -1.03 4.20 4.52
N LYS A 15 -0.99 5.07 5.54
CA LYS A 15 -2.20 5.69 6.09
C LYS A 15 -2.99 6.48 5.04
N ILE A 16 -2.30 7.28 4.21
CA ILE A 16 -2.93 8.02 3.11
C ILE A 16 -3.60 7.05 2.13
N TYR A 17 -2.94 5.96 1.77
CA TYR A 17 -3.53 4.95 0.89
C TYR A 17 -4.79 4.33 1.47
N GLU A 18 -4.75 3.92 2.74
CA GLU A 18 -5.88 3.31 3.42
C GLU A 18 -7.08 4.24 3.58
N GLU A 19 -6.84 5.52 3.89
CA GLU A 19 -7.90 6.53 4.02
C GLU A 19 -8.60 6.83 2.67
N ASN A 20 -7.89 6.66 1.55
CA ASN A 20 -8.41 6.93 0.21
C ASN A 20 -9.03 5.69 -0.46
N GLU A 21 -8.83 4.49 0.06
CA GLU A 21 -9.36 3.26 -0.51
C GLU A 21 -10.81 3.02 -0.03
N LYS A 22 -11.78 3.52 -0.80
CA LYS A 22 -13.22 3.45 -0.47
C LYS A 22 -13.90 2.12 -0.80
N HIS A 23 -13.23 1.27 -1.58
CA HIS A 23 -13.79 0.01 -2.08
C HIS A 23 -12.82 -1.13 -1.83
N SER A 24 -13.36 -2.35 -1.75
CA SER A 24 -12.53 -3.55 -1.62
C SER A 24 -11.60 -3.68 -2.82
N SER A 25 -10.31 -3.80 -2.54
CA SER A 25 -9.29 -3.99 -3.58
C SER A 25 -9.37 -5.41 -4.13
N PRO A 26 -9.10 -5.65 -5.43
CA PRO A 26 -8.88 -6.99 -5.96
C PRO A 26 -7.77 -7.76 -5.22
N TYR A 27 -6.88 -7.03 -4.54
CA TYR A 27 -5.77 -7.57 -3.76
C TYR A 27 -6.09 -7.67 -2.25
N GLN A 28 -7.35 -7.61 -1.85
CA GLN A 28 -7.73 -7.53 -0.43
C GLN A 28 -7.15 -8.67 0.42
N SER A 29 -7.15 -9.90 -0.09
CA SER A 29 -6.56 -11.04 0.62
C SER A 29 -5.06 -10.87 0.87
N GLU A 30 -4.31 -10.34 -0.10
CA GLU A 30 -2.88 -10.05 0.07
C GLU A 30 -2.65 -8.91 1.08
N ILE A 31 -3.47 -7.86 1.00
CA ILE A 31 -3.46 -6.74 1.96
C ILE A 31 -3.68 -7.27 3.38
N ASP A 32 -4.70 -8.10 3.59
CA ASP A 32 -5.04 -8.65 4.90
C ASP A 32 -3.90 -9.52 5.45
N ASN A 33 -3.27 -10.33 4.60
CA ASN A 33 -2.11 -11.14 4.97
C ASN A 33 -0.92 -10.27 5.41
N PHE A 34 -0.57 -9.23 4.65
CA PHE A 34 0.53 -8.34 5.02
C PHE A 34 0.20 -7.48 6.25
N LYS A 35 -1.05 -7.04 6.43
CA LYS A 35 -1.48 -6.37 7.67
C LYS A 35 -1.32 -7.28 8.88
N ARG A 36 -1.67 -8.57 8.74
CA ARG A 36 -1.45 -9.56 9.79
C ARG A 36 0.04 -9.74 10.09
N GLN A 37 0.90 -9.76 9.06
CA GLN A 37 2.36 -9.79 9.22
C GLN A 37 2.89 -8.56 9.97
N LEU A 38 2.41 -7.36 9.61
CA LEU A 38 2.83 -6.10 10.23
C LEU A 38 2.47 -6.04 11.72
N ASN A 39 1.29 -6.57 12.08
CA ASN A 39 0.78 -6.50 13.45
C ASN A 39 1.32 -7.60 14.37
N LEU A 40 1.57 -8.81 13.84
CA LEU A 40 1.84 -9.99 14.67
C LEU A 40 3.26 -10.56 14.52
N PHE A 41 3.92 -10.32 13.39
CA PHE A 41 5.12 -11.09 13.02
C PHE A 41 6.37 -10.23 12.77
N SER A 42 6.23 -8.92 12.55
CA SER A 42 7.38 -8.02 12.38
C SER A 42 7.92 -7.50 13.71
N GLY A 43 8.99 -8.15 14.17
CA GLY A 43 9.63 -7.90 15.47
C GLY A 43 10.59 -6.72 15.48
N ASP A 44 11.24 -6.41 14.36
CA ASP A 44 12.17 -5.27 14.24
C ASP A 44 11.72 -4.26 13.16
N ILE A 45 12.34 -3.06 13.20
CA ILE A 45 11.97 -1.94 12.34
C ILE A 45 12.19 -2.21 10.85
N VAL A 46 13.22 -2.98 10.48
CA VAL A 46 13.53 -3.32 9.09
C VAL A 46 12.46 -4.25 8.53
N GLN A 47 12.04 -5.26 9.31
CA GLN A 47 10.92 -6.13 8.94
C GLN A 47 9.63 -5.35 8.76
N ARG A 48 9.33 -4.40 9.67
CA ARG A 48 8.14 -3.54 9.56
C ARG A 48 8.17 -2.70 8.29
N ILE A 49 9.32 -2.07 8.00
CA ILE A 49 9.51 -1.31 6.75
C ILE A 49 9.29 -2.20 5.54
N PHE A 50 9.86 -3.42 5.54
CA PHE A 50 9.69 -4.38 4.45
C PHE A 50 8.21 -4.70 4.20
N VAL A 51 7.46 -5.03 5.26
CA VAL A 51 6.03 -5.36 5.14
C VAL A 51 5.21 -4.15 4.67
N MET A 52 5.47 -2.95 5.23
CA MET A 52 4.80 -1.73 4.77
C MET A 52 5.09 -1.42 3.30
N ASN A 53 6.32 -1.67 2.84
CA ASN A 53 6.68 -1.50 1.43
C ASN A 53 5.90 -2.48 0.52
N GLN A 54 5.65 -3.72 0.95
CA GLN A 54 4.80 -4.63 0.19
C GLN A 54 3.36 -4.12 0.10
N LEU A 55 2.80 -3.61 1.20
CA LEU A 55 1.46 -3.00 1.21
C LEU A 55 1.39 -1.80 0.25
N ILE A 56 2.35 -0.88 0.33
CA ILE A 56 2.41 0.30 -0.55
C ILE A 56 2.47 -0.11 -2.03
N LYS A 57 3.27 -1.12 -2.39
CA LYS A 57 3.33 -1.62 -3.77
C LYS A 57 1.98 -2.12 -4.28
N ILE A 58 1.21 -2.80 -3.44
CA ILE A 58 -0.14 -3.27 -3.80
C ILE A 58 -1.07 -2.06 -4.07
N TYR A 59 -1.02 -1.04 -3.21
CA TYR A 59 -1.82 0.17 -3.40
C TYR A 59 -1.44 0.95 -4.66
N GLU A 60 -0.14 1.08 -4.97
CA GLU A 60 0.33 1.71 -6.20
C GLU A 60 -0.17 0.95 -7.45
N LYS A 61 -0.12 -0.39 -7.43
CA LYS A 61 -0.62 -1.22 -8.53
C LYS A 61 -2.13 -1.05 -8.75
N SER A 62 -2.90 -0.97 -7.67
CA SER A 62 -4.34 -0.67 -7.72
C SER A 62 -4.58 0.72 -8.32
N ARG A 63 -3.81 1.72 -7.89
CA ARG A 63 -3.90 3.10 -8.37
C ARG A 63 -3.55 3.22 -9.85
N GLU A 64 -2.48 2.57 -10.32
CA GLU A 64 -2.10 2.54 -11.73
C GLU A 64 -3.22 1.98 -12.61
N SER A 65 -3.85 0.90 -12.16
CA SER A 65 -4.99 0.29 -12.85
C SER A 65 -6.18 1.25 -12.96
N LYS A 66 -6.48 2.00 -11.89
CA LYS A 66 -7.54 3.04 -11.89
C LYS A 66 -7.19 4.19 -12.85
N ILE A 67 -5.95 4.68 -12.83
CA ILE A 67 -5.49 5.75 -13.73
C ILE A 67 -5.60 5.29 -15.19
N LYS A 68 -5.14 4.07 -15.49
CA LYS A 68 -5.24 3.50 -16.84
C LYS A 68 -6.68 3.41 -17.30
N TRP A 69 -7.58 2.91 -16.47
CA TRP A 69 -9.00 2.83 -16.79
C TRP A 69 -9.61 4.21 -17.09
N CYS A 70 -9.31 5.22 -16.27
CA CYS A 70 -9.75 6.60 -16.52
C CYS A 70 -9.18 7.17 -17.82
N SER A 71 -7.90 6.94 -18.10
CA SER A 71 -7.24 7.38 -19.33
C SER A 71 -7.86 6.74 -20.56
N ASP A 72 -8.07 5.41 -20.52
CA ASP A 72 -8.71 4.67 -21.60
C ASP A 72 -10.14 5.18 -21.86
N LEU A 73 -10.87 5.57 -20.82
CA LEU A 73 -12.21 6.16 -20.96
C LEU A 73 -12.15 7.55 -21.60
N TYR A 74 -11.21 8.40 -21.19
CA TYR A 74 -11.06 9.77 -21.69
C TYR A 74 -10.69 9.81 -23.18
N PHE A 75 -9.74 8.98 -23.62
CA PHE A 75 -9.27 8.95 -25.01
C PHE A 75 -10.13 8.08 -25.94
N LYS A 76 -11.18 7.42 -25.42
CA LYS A 76 -12.18 6.70 -26.24
C LYS A 76 -13.33 7.60 -26.71
N ILE A 77 -13.43 8.82 -26.20
CA ILE A 77 -14.35 9.88 -26.63
C ILE A 77 -13.66 10.70 -27.71
#